data_AF-A0AAW5BNZ0-F1
#
_entry.id   AF-A0AAW5BNZ0-F1
#
_cell.length_a   1.000
_cell.length_b   1.000
_cell.length_c   1.000
_cell.angle_alpha   90.00
_cell.angle_beta   90.00
_cell.angle_gamma   90.00
#
_symmetry.space_group_name_H-M   'P 1'
#
loop_
_entity.id
_entity.type
_entity.pdbx_description
1 polymer ?
#
loop_
_entity_poly.entity_id
_entity_poly.type
_entity_poly.pdbx_seq_one_letter_code
_entity_poly.pdbx_strand_id
1 'polypeptide(L)'
;GIGAVKDSKVIDLVIRLESWNDKTYYDRLGLDKEYEEILGIDVEKLIVPVKPGRNTAIILEVAAMNFRQKRMGYDAAKEFTKKLATL
;
A
#
# COMPACT_ATOMS: atom_id res chain seq x y z
N GLY A 1 7.98 23.95 -8.15
CA GLY A 1 9.36 24.50 -8.17
C GLY A 1 10.32 23.45 -7.65
N ILE A 2 11.49 23.84 -7.13
CA ILE A 2 12.57 22.94 -6.69
C ILE A 2 12.09 21.87 -5.68
N GLY A 3 11.08 22.16 -4.85
CA GLY A 3 10.52 21.19 -3.89
C GLY A 3 9.74 20.00 -4.49
N ALA A 4 9.47 19.97 -5.80
CA ALA A 4 8.79 18.87 -6.47
C ALA A 4 9.74 17.82 -7.07
N VAL A 5 11.05 18.05 -7.00
CA VAL A 5 12.08 17.17 -7.55
C VAL A 5 13.02 16.68 -6.44
N LYS A 6 13.56 15.48 -6.62
CA LYS A 6 14.48 14.83 -5.67
C LYS A 6 15.49 14.00 -6.48
N ASP A 7 16.78 14.22 -6.26
CA ASP A 7 17.83 13.53 -7.03
C ASP A 7 17.93 12.04 -6.71
N SER A 8 17.67 11.67 -5.46
CA SER A 8 17.70 10.26 -5.03
C SER A 8 16.75 9.98 -3.85
N LYS A 9 16.23 8.75 -3.82
CA LYS A 9 15.39 8.22 -2.75
C LYS A 9 15.45 6.68 -2.77
N VAL A 10 15.51 6.09 -1.58
CA VAL A 10 15.40 4.62 -1.41
C VAL A 10 13.97 4.18 -1.72
N ILE A 11 13.83 3.07 -2.45
CA ILE A 11 12.53 2.47 -2.76
C ILE A 11 12.09 1.67 -1.55
N ASP A 12 11.14 2.22 -0.79
CA ASP A 12 10.60 1.60 0.42
C ASP A 12 9.33 0.75 0.15
N LEU A 13 8.60 1.04 -0.95
CA LEU A 13 7.30 0.46 -1.28
C LEU A 13 7.13 0.38 -2.80
N VAL A 14 6.62 -0.74 -3.29
CA VAL A 14 6.20 -0.94 -4.68
C VAL A 14 4.68 -0.95 -4.74
N ILE A 15 4.08 -0.17 -5.65
CA ILE A 15 2.63 -0.18 -5.88
C ILE A 15 2.36 -0.66 -7.31
N ARG A 16 1.69 -1.81 -7.43
CA ARG A 16 1.28 -2.38 -8.71
C ARG A 16 -0.16 -1.98 -9.01
N LEU A 17 -0.36 -1.27 -10.13
CA LEU A 17 -1.69 -0.91 -10.59
C LEU A 17 -2.23 -2.01 -11.49
N GLU A 18 -3.36 -2.60 -11.12
CA GLU A 18 -4.02 -3.64 -11.91
C GLU A 18 -5.40 -3.18 -12.37
N SER A 19 -5.82 -3.60 -13.56
CA SER A 19 -7.18 -3.31 -14.01
C SER A 19 -8.18 -4.05 -13.13
N TRP A 20 -9.20 -3.34 -12.65
CA TRP A 20 -10.25 -3.96 -11.86
C TRP A 20 -10.83 -5.18 -12.57
N ASN A 21 -10.82 -6.32 -11.89
CA ASN A 21 -11.37 -7.58 -12.38
C ASN A 21 -12.16 -8.22 -11.23
N ASP A 22 -13.46 -8.47 -11.44
CA ASP A 22 -14.34 -9.08 -10.45
C ASP A 22 -13.95 -10.52 -10.09
N LYS A 23 -13.08 -11.15 -10.89
CA LYS A 23 -12.56 -12.51 -10.65
C LYS A 23 -11.30 -12.55 -9.79
N THR A 24 -10.64 -11.41 -9.57
CA THR A 24 -9.40 -11.36 -8.78
C THR A 24 -9.75 -11.10 -7.31
N TYR A 25 -9.33 -11.99 -6.42
CA TYR A 25 -9.46 -11.78 -4.99
C TYR A 25 -8.39 -10.79 -4.53
N TYR A 26 -8.79 -9.56 -4.23
CA TYR A 26 -7.91 -8.56 -3.61
C TYR A 26 -8.00 -8.70 -2.09
N ASP A 27 -6.86 -8.75 -1.39
CA ASP A 27 -6.84 -8.67 0.07
C ASP A 27 -7.47 -7.34 0.51
N ARG A 28 -8.59 -7.43 1.25
CA ARG A 28 -9.38 -6.28 1.71
C ARG A 28 -8.95 -5.78 3.09
N LEU A 29 -8.15 -6.56 3.81
CA LEU A 29 -7.74 -6.27 5.18
C LEU A 29 -6.28 -5.83 5.26
N GLY A 30 -5.47 -6.11 4.23
CA GLY A 30 -4.05 -5.73 4.18
C GLY A 30 -3.23 -6.44 5.25
N LEU A 31 -3.62 -7.70 5.52
CA LEU A 31 -3.01 -8.59 6.52
C LEU A 31 -1.85 -9.35 5.90
N ASP A 32 -1.95 -9.70 4.62
CA ASP A 32 -0.87 -10.36 3.90
C ASP A 32 0.08 -9.32 3.30
N LYS A 33 1.37 -9.47 3.63
CA LYS A 33 2.43 -8.65 3.07
C LYS A 33 2.99 -9.35 1.84
N GLU A 34 2.86 -8.72 0.69
CA GLU A 34 3.57 -9.14 -0.50
C GLU A 34 4.91 -8.41 -0.62
N TYR A 35 5.87 -9.06 -1.27
CA TYR A 35 7.18 -8.49 -1.56
C TYR A 35 7.50 -8.62 -3.05
N GLU A 36 8.33 -7.73 -3.57
CA GLU A 36 8.90 -7.77 -4.91
C GLU A 36 10.42 -7.65 -4.79
N GLU A 37 11.14 -8.59 -5.40
CA GLU A 37 12.60 -8.59 -5.39
C GLU A 37 13.13 -7.59 -6.43
N ILE A 38 13.94 -6.63 -5.97
CA ILE A 38 14.64 -5.67 -6.81
C ILE A 38 16.12 -5.77 -6.50
N LEU A 39 16.92 -6.26 -7.45
CA LEU A 39 18.37 -6.41 -7.33
C LEU A 39 18.79 -7.24 -6.09
N GLY A 40 18.06 -8.31 -5.77
CA GLY A 40 18.33 -9.14 -4.58
C GLY A 40 17.80 -8.56 -3.26
N ILE A 41 17.02 -7.48 -3.30
CA ILE A 41 16.40 -6.86 -2.13
C ILE A 41 14.88 -7.02 -2.20
N ASP A 42 14.29 -7.63 -1.19
CA ASP A 42 12.83 -7.72 -1.07
C ASP A 42 12.24 -6.38 -0.60
N VAL A 43 11.40 -5.79 -1.44
CA VAL A 43 10.68 -4.55 -1.15
C VAL A 43 9.19 -4.85 -0.98
N GLU A 44 8.56 -4.28 0.05
CA GLU A 44 7.12 -4.49 0.29
C GLU A 44 6.31 -4.00 -0.92
N LYS A 45 5.33 -4.80 -1.35
CA LYS A 45 4.52 -4.58 -2.55
C LYS A 45 3.05 -4.52 -2.18
N LEU A 46 2.33 -3.57 -2.77
CA LEU A 46 0.88 -3.43 -2.67
C LEU A 46 0.25 -3.47 -4.07
N ILE A 47 -0.79 -4.28 -4.24
CA ILE A 47 -1.59 -4.32 -5.47
C ILE A 47 -2.82 -3.43 -5.30
N VAL A 48 -2.96 -2.43 -6.16
CA VAL A 48 -4.08 -1.48 -6.13
C VAL A 48 -4.88 -1.65 -7.42
N PRO A 49 -6.15 -2.07 -7.33
CA PRO A 49 -6.99 -2.15 -8.51
C PRO A 49 -7.44 -0.74 -8.94
N VAL A 50 -7.29 -0.46 -10.22
CA VAL A 50 -7.71 0.80 -10.85
C VAL A 50 -8.95 0.60 -11.69
N LYS A 51 -9.89 1.53 -11.55
CA LYS A 51 -11.09 1.64 -12.39
C LYS A 51 -11.18 3.07 -12.93
N PRO A 52 -11.52 3.26 -14.21
CA PRO A 52 -11.78 4.59 -14.75
C PRO A 52 -12.80 5.34 -13.90
N GLY A 53 -12.55 6.63 -13.63
CA GLY A 53 -13.43 7.48 -12.80
C GLY A 53 -13.07 7.53 -11.31
N ARG A 54 -12.00 6.87 -10.87
CA ARG A 54 -11.42 7.04 -9.51
C ARG A 54 -10.13 7.86 -9.58
N ASN A 55 -9.89 8.69 -8.58
CA ASN A 55 -8.64 9.44 -8.46
C ASN A 55 -7.53 8.52 -7.93
N THR A 56 -6.70 8.00 -8.83
CA THR A 56 -5.58 7.10 -8.48
C THR A 56 -4.51 7.80 -7.63
N ALA A 57 -4.30 9.12 -7.80
CA ALA A 57 -3.30 9.86 -7.04
C ALA A 57 -3.65 9.90 -5.54
N ILE A 58 -4.92 10.12 -5.20
CA ILE A 58 -5.39 10.07 -3.80
C ILE A 58 -5.19 8.68 -3.22
N ILE A 59 -5.46 7.63 -3.98
CA ILE A 59 -5.29 6.24 -3.51
C ILE A 59 -3.81 5.95 -3.23
N LEU A 60 -2.91 6.36 -4.13
CA LEU A 60 -1.46 6.24 -3.96
C LEU A 60 -0.97 6.99 -2.72
N GLU A 61 -1.48 8.19 -2.46
CA GLU A 61 -1.11 8.98 -1.29
C GLU A 61 -1.55 8.32 0.02
N VAL A 62 -2.79 7.82 0.07
CA VAL A 62 -3.30 7.09 1.25
C VAL A 62 -2.52 5.79 1.48
N ALA A 63 -2.17 5.06 0.41
CA ALA A 63 -1.34 3.86 0.51
C ALA A 63 0.04 4.18 1.11
N ALA A 64 0.70 5.23 0.63
CA ALA A 64 1.99 5.68 1.15
C ALA A 64 1.90 6.14 2.62
N MET A 65 0.85 6.85 2.99
CA MET A 65 0.59 7.24 4.39
C MET A 65 0.37 6.02 5.29
N ASN A 66 -0.42 5.05 4.84
CA ASN A 66 -0.69 3.83 5.61
C ASN A 66 0.58 2.99 5.80
N PHE A 67 1.37 2.82 4.74
CA PHE A 67 2.67 2.14 4.83
C PHE A 67 3.59 2.82 5.86
N ARG A 68 3.65 4.16 5.84
CA ARG A 68 4.41 4.93 6.84
C ARG A 68 3.88 4.70 8.26
N GLN A 69 2.57 4.71 8.46
CA GLN A 69 1.94 4.47 9.78
C GLN A 69 2.23 3.06 10.31
N LYS A 70 2.11 2.03 9.47
CA LYS A 70 2.46 0.65 9.82
C LYS A 70 3.92 0.53 10.29
N ARG A 71 4.86 1.18 9.61
CA ARG A 71 6.28 1.24 10.03
C ARG A 71 6.51 2.00 11.34
N MET A 72 5.65 2.96 11.66
CA MET A 72 5.69 3.71 12.93
C MET A 72 5.01 2.97 14.09
N GLY A 73 4.55 1.73 13.88
CA GLY A 73 3.92 0.89 14.92
C GLY A 73 2.40 1.06 15.03
N TYR A 74 1.78 1.87 14.17
CA TYR A 74 0.33 2.01 14.09
C TYR A 74 -0.23 1.11 13.00
N ASP A 75 -0.76 -0.04 13.39
CA ASP A 75 -1.43 -0.99 12.51
C ASP A 75 -2.95 -0.91 12.71
N ALA A 76 -3.61 -0.13 11.87
CA ALA A 76 -5.05 0.08 11.93
C ALA A 76 -5.86 -1.23 11.77
N ALA A 77 -5.34 -2.21 11.03
CA ALA A 77 -5.99 -3.50 10.87
C ALA A 77 -5.94 -4.28 12.18
N LYS A 78 -4.78 -4.34 12.85
CA LYS A 78 -4.65 -4.97 14.18
C LYS A 78 -5.49 -4.28 15.24
N GLU A 79 -5.51 -2.96 15.27
CA GLU A 79 -6.36 -2.17 16.18
C GLU A 79 -7.85 -2.49 15.96
N PHE A 80 -8.29 -2.60 14.71
CA PHE A 80 -9.65 -2.95 14.36
C PHE A 80 -10.00 -4.39 14.77
N THR A 81 -9.13 -5.37 14.47
CA THR A 81 -9.29 -6.76 14.91
C THR A 81 -9.35 -6.87 16.43
N LYS A 82 -8.51 -6.12 17.16
CA LYS A 82 -8.52 -6.10 18.63
C LYS A 82 -9.85 -5.57 19.18
N LYS A 83 -10.41 -4.52 18.58
CA LYS A 83 -11.73 -3.98 18.95
C LYS A 83 -12.86 -4.96 18.66
N LEU A 84 -12.81 -5.66 17.52
CA LEU A 84 -13.80 -6.69 17.18
C LEU A 84 -13.73 -7.92 18.10
N ALA A 85 -12.53 -8.32 18.54
CA ALA A 85 -12.34 -9.46 19.43
C ALA A 85 -12.70 -9.17 20.90
N THR A 86 -12.89 -7.90 21.26
CA THR A 86 -13.28 -7.47 22.62
C THR A 86 -14.80 -7.22 22.74
N LEU A 87 -15.54 -7.33 21.63
CA LEU A 87 -17.01 -7.37 21.58
C LEU A 87 -17.50 -8.82 21.71
#